data_AF-A0A661I0P2-F1
#
_entry.id   AF-A0A661I0P2-F1
#
_cell.length_a   1.000
_cell.length_b   1.000
_cell.length_c   1.000
_cell.angle_alpha   90.00
_cell.angle_beta   90.00
_cell.angle_gamma   90.00
#
_symmetry.space_group_name_H-M   'P 1'
#
loop_
_entity.id
_entity.type
_entity.pdbx_description
1 polymer ?
#
loop_
_entity_poly.entity_id
_entity_poly.type
_entity_poly.pdbx_seq_one_letter_code
_entity_poly.pdbx_strand_id
1 'polypeptide(L)'
;MKKFLRKIGLSIVAFLIYVIMRFLWYSARKTYHYLTPISEDQHIIACWHSDLLMIPIYRYIRPHRSVSAIISQHKDGEIVAKTLGYLSIKSLRGSS
;
A
#
# COMPACT_ATOMS: atom_id res chain seq x y z
N MET A 1 -3.19 -27.57 10.34
CA MET A 1 -4.43 -26.91 9.90
C MET A 1 -4.56 -25.44 10.35
N LYS A 2 -4.50 -25.10 11.65
CA LYS A 2 -4.71 -23.71 12.15
C LYS A 2 -3.80 -22.64 11.51
N LYS A 3 -2.51 -22.93 11.31
CA LYS A 3 -1.56 -22.00 10.65
C LYS A 3 -1.88 -21.73 9.18
N PHE A 4 -2.41 -22.74 8.49
CA PHE A 4 -2.78 -22.65 7.07
C PHE A 4 -4.06 -21.82 6.88
N LEU A 5 -5.10 -22.12 7.66
CA LEU A 5 -6.33 -21.31 7.73
C LEU A 5 -6.02 -19.84 8.03
N ARG A 6 -5.08 -19.57 8.95
CA ARG A 6 -4.63 -18.22 9.26
C ARG A 6 -3.97 -17.52 8.06
N LYS A 7 -3.09 -18.20 7.32
CA LYS A 7 -2.43 -17.63 6.12
C LYS A 7 -3.44 -17.31 5.02
N ILE A 8 -4.43 -18.17 4.81
CA ILE A 8 -5.53 -17.93 3.88
C ILE A 8 -6.34 -16.72 4.33
N GLY A 9 -6.76 -16.70 5.60
CA GLY A 9 -7.50 -15.56 6.18
C GLY A 9 -6.78 -14.23 6.00
N LEU A 10 -5.47 -14.18 6.24
CA LEU A 10 -4.66 -12.97 6.00
C LEU A 10 -4.68 -12.54 4.53
N SER A 11 -4.64 -13.50 3.60
CA SER A 11 -4.62 -13.20 2.17
C SER A 11 -6.00 -12.74 1.67
N ILE A 12 -7.08 -13.29 2.22
CA ILE A 12 -8.46 -12.83 1.97
C ILE A 12 -8.65 -11.41 2.51
N VAL A 13 -8.27 -11.14 3.76
CA VAL A 13 -8.37 -9.80 4.36
C VAL A 13 -7.58 -8.78 3.55
N ALA A 14 -6.35 -9.10 3.17
CA ALA A 14 -5.54 -8.22 2.33
C ALA A 14 -6.18 -7.93 0.96
N PHE A 15 -6.78 -8.95 0.34
CA PHE A 15 -7.51 -8.79 -0.92
C PHE A 15 -8.74 -7.88 -0.75
N LEU A 16 -9.53 -8.08 0.31
CA LEU A 16 -10.68 -7.23 0.61
C LEU A 16 -10.27 -5.77 0.82
N ILE A 17 -9.19 -5.53 1.58
CA ILE A 17 -8.65 -4.17 1.77
C ILE A 17 -8.23 -3.58 0.42
N TYR A 18 -7.55 -4.35 -0.45
CA TYR A 18 -7.18 -3.89 -1.78
C TYR A 18 -8.42 -3.51 -2.62
N VAL A 19 -9.48 -4.31 -2.59
CA VAL A 19 -10.74 -3.98 -3.28
C VAL A 19 -11.34 -2.68 -2.74
N ILE A 20 -11.35 -2.49 -1.42
CA ILE A 20 -11.80 -1.24 -0.78
C ILE A 20 -10.94 -0.05 -1.25
N MET A 21 -9.60 -0.21 -1.25
CA MET A 21 -8.69 0.83 -1.75
C MET A 21 -9.01 1.21 -3.20
N ARG A 22 -9.26 0.23 -4.07
CA ARG A 22 -9.63 0.48 -5.47
C ARG A 22 -10.99 1.16 -5.58
N PHE A 23 -11.98 0.71 -4.82
CA PHE A 23 -13.31 1.31 -4.79
C PHE A 23 -13.25 2.78 -4.34
N LEU A 24 -12.55 3.08 -3.24
CA LEU A 24 -12.33 4.45 -2.77
C LEU A 24 -11.54 5.26 -3.79
N TRP A 25 -10.50 4.67 -4.39
CA TRP A 25 -9.73 5.31 -5.44
C TRP A 25 -10.59 5.68 -6.65
N TYR A 26 -11.60 4.92 -7.03
CA TYR A 26 -12.46 5.28 -8.16
C TYR A 26 -13.63 6.20 -7.78
N SER A 27 -14.16 6.08 -6.55
CA SER A 27 -15.32 6.85 -6.10
C SER A 27 -14.99 8.22 -5.48
N ALA A 28 -13.82 8.36 -4.87
CA ALA A 28 -13.44 9.60 -4.18
C ALA A 28 -13.01 10.71 -5.15
N ARG A 29 -13.43 11.94 -4.85
CA ARG A 29 -12.83 13.16 -5.46
C ARG A 29 -11.47 13.40 -4.81
N LYS A 30 -10.47 13.74 -5.63
CA LYS A 30 -9.08 13.92 -5.18
C LYS A 30 -8.61 15.30 -5.59
N THR A 31 -8.06 16.04 -4.64
CA THR A 31 -7.41 17.34 -4.86
C THR A 31 -5.96 17.20 -4.45
N TYR A 32 -5.04 17.70 -5.29
CA TYR A 32 -3.62 17.58 -5.07
C TYR A 32 -3.01 18.96 -4.85
N HIS A 33 -2.22 19.09 -3.78
CA HIS A 33 -1.51 20.31 -3.46
C HIS A 33 -0.01 20.04 -3.59
N TYR A 34 0.65 20.73 -4.51
CA TYR A 34 2.07 20.59 -4.77
C TYR A 34 2.78 21.88 -4.35
N LEU A 35 3.80 21.76 -3.49
CA LEU A 35 4.70 22.88 -3.17
C LEU A 35 5.71 23.09 -4.31
N THR A 36 6.15 21.99 -4.92
CA THR A 36 7.07 21.96 -6.06
C THR A 36 6.66 20.84 -7.02
N PRO A 37 7.04 20.92 -8.30
CA PRO A 37 6.86 19.83 -9.25
C PRO A 37 7.54 18.54 -8.75
N ILE A 38 6.86 17.41 -8.86
CA ILE A 38 7.42 16.12 -8.44
C ILE A 38 8.46 15.67 -9.48
N SER A 39 9.75 15.75 -9.14
CA SER A 39 10.85 15.34 -10.04
C SER A 39 10.85 13.84 -10.28
N GLU A 40 11.30 13.42 -11.47
CA GLU A 40 11.42 12.01 -11.87
C GLU A 40 12.47 11.20 -11.10
N ASP A 41 13.20 11.85 -10.21
CA ASP A 41 14.22 11.23 -9.36
C ASP A 41 13.59 10.34 -8.28
N GLN A 42 14.44 9.50 -7.69
CA GLN A 42 14.05 8.65 -6.58
C GLN A 42 13.75 9.49 -5.34
N HIS A 43 12.61 9.25 -4.73
CA HIS A 43 12.13 9.98 -3.55
C HIS A 43 11.52 9.03 -2.53
N ILE A 44 11.43 9.51 -1.30
CA ILE A 44 10.76 8.82 -0.20
C ILE A 44 9.34 9.38 -0.10
N ILE A 45 8.38 8.48 0.06
CA ILE A 45 6.99 8.85 0.34
C ILE A 45 6.70 8.45 1.77
N ALA A 46 6.36 9.44 2.58
CA ALA A 46 5.84 9.24 3.92
C ALA A 46 4.32 9.34 3.87
N CYS A 47 3.64 8.37 4.45
CA CYS A 47 2.19 8.37 4.61
C CYS A 47 1.87 8.07 6.07
N TRP A 48 0.86 8.74 6.61
CA TRP A 48 0.33 8.39 7.93
C TRP A 48 -0.59 7.18 7.82
N HIS A 49 -0.86 6.54 8.96
CA HIS A 49 -1.73 5.37 9.01
C HIS A 49 -3.16 5.68 8.51
N SER A 50 -3.64 6.91 8.71
CA SER A 50 -4.93 7.39 8.19
C SER A 50 -5.02 7.38 6.67
N ASP A 51 -3.87 7.53 6.00
CA ASP A 51 -3.78 7.65 4.53
C ASP A 51 -3.55 6.30 3.85
N LEU A 52 -3.48 5.22 4.62
CA LEU A 52 -3.14 3.89 4.11
C LEU A 52 -4.05 3.48 2.96
N LEU A 53 -5.36 3.74 3.08
CA LEU A 53 -6.35 3.41 2.05
C LEU A 53 -6.16 4.21 0.75
N MET A 54 -5.44 5.32 0.81
CA MET A 54 -5.15 6.20 -0.32
C MET A 54 -3.80 5.93 -0.99
N ILE A 55 -3.05 4.90 -0.57
CA ILE A 55 -1.80 4.48 -1.22
C ILE A 55 -1.89 4.23 -2.74
N PRO A 56 -3.04 3.88 -3.37
CA PRO A 56 -3.13 3.86 -4.83
C PRO A 56 -2.68 5.15 -5.53
N ILE A 57 -2.66 6.30 -4.82
CA ILE A 57 -2.06 7.55 -5.29
C ILE A 57 -0.61 7.38 -5.77
N TYR A 58 0.14 6.45 -5.17
CA TYR A 58 1.50 6.15 -5.60
C TYR A 58 1.55 5.74 -7.07
N ARG A 59 0.63 4.87 -7.50
CA ARG A 59 0.59 4.39 -8.89
C ARG A 59 0.05 5.43 -9.85
N TYR A 60 -0.67 6.42 -9.35
CA TYR A 60 -1.04 7.59 -10.14
C TYR A 60 0.17 8.50 -10.40
N ILE A 61 0.99 8.78 -9.38
CA ILE A 61 2.18 9.63 -9.50
C ILE A 61 3.34 8.88 -10.22
N ARG A 62 3.46 7.57 -9.98
CA ARG A 62 4.56 6.70 -10.45
C ARG A 62 4.03 5.35 -10.97
N PRO A 63 3.36 5.35 -12.13
CA PRO A 63 2.74 4.14 -12.67
C PRO A 63 3.74 3.01 -12.97
N HIS A 64 4.94 3.33 -13.48
CA HIS A 64 5.88 2.33 -14.02
C HIS A 64 7.16 2.16 -13.19
N ARG A 65 7.30 2.83 -12.03
CA ARG A 65 8.52 2.74 -11.22
C ARG A 65 8.45 1.60 -10.20
N SER A 66 9.60 0.98 -9.97
CA SER A 66 9.78 0.03 -8.86
C SER A 66 9.69 0.79 -7.55
N VAL A 67 9.01 0.19 -6.56
CA VAL A 67 8.83 0.77 -5.24
C VAL A 67 8.82 -0.31 -4.18
N SER A 68 9.33 0.07 -3.03
CA SER A 68 9.31 -0.75 -1.84
C SER A 68 8.77 0.07 -0.66
N ALA A 69 7.89 -0.53 0.13
CA ALA A 69 7.42 0.02 1.38
C ALA A 69 8.15 -0.67 2.55
N ILE A 70 8.57 0.10 3.55
CA ILE A 70 9.11 -0.42 4.80
C ILE A 70 7.91 -0.81 5.67
N ILE A 71 7.82 -2.09 6.03
CA ILE A 71 6.64 -2.63 6.72
C ILE A 71 7.09 -3.47 7.90
N SER A 72 6.29 -3.43 8.98
CA SER A 72 6.60 -4.17 10.19
C SER A 72 6.50 -5.70 10.01
N GLN A 73 7.19 -6.43 10.88
CA GLN A 73 7.15 -7.89 10.90
C GLN A 73 5.95 -8.45 11.67
N HIS A 74 5.14 -7.58 12.28
CA HIS A 74 3.93 -7.95 13.01
C HIS A 74 2.82 -8.45 12.08
N LYS A 75 1.80 -9.06 12.67
CA LYS A 75 0.64 -9.60 11.94
C LYS A 75 -0.04 -8.54 11.08
N ASP A 76 -0.19 -7.32 11.59
CA ASP A 76 -0.85 -6.24 10.85
C ASP A 76 0.02 -5.76 9.69
N GLY A 77 1.34 -5.71 9.89
CA GLY A 77 2.32 -5.49 8.82
C GLY A 77 2.25 -6.54 7.72
N GLU A 78 2.00 -7.80 8.04
CA GLU A 78 1.77 -8.86 7.04
C GLU A 78 0.53 -8.59 6.17
N ILE A 79 -0.55 -8.08 6.77
CA ILE A 79 -1.75 -7.69 6.02
C ILE A 79 -1.41 -6.55 5.07
N VAL A 80 -0.74 -5.50 5.56
CA VAL A 80 -0.34 -4.35 4.73
C VAL A 80 0.59 -4.80 3.60
N ALA A 81 1.59 -5.63 3.87
CA ALA A 81 2.53 -6.12 2.86
C ALA A 81 1.82 -6.89 1.73
N LYS A 82 0.84 -7.73 2.07
CA LYS A 82 0.02 -8.44 1.08
C LYS A 82 -0.87 -7.49 0.30
N THR A 83 -1.52 -6.53 0.98
CA THR A 83 -2.39 -5.53 0.34
C THR A 83 -1.60 -4.69 -0.68
N LEU A 84 -0.44 -4.19 -0.27
CA LEU A 84 0.43 -3.38 -1.13
C LEU A 84 1.04 -4.19 -2.28
N GLY A 85 1.20 -5.50 -2.10
CA GLY A 85 1.58 -6.43 -3.17
C GLY A 85 0.60 -6.40 -4.36
N TYR A 86 -0.70 -6.25 -4.13
CA TYR A 86 -1.68 -6.08 -5.22
C TYR A 86 -1.52 -4.76 -6.00
N LEU A 87 -0.87 -3.76 -5.39
CA LEU A 87 -0.46 -2.52 -6.05
C LEU A 87 0.96 -2.62 -6.64
N SER A 88 1.52 -3.83 -6.77
CA SER A 88 2.90 -4.08 -7.24
C SER A 88 4.00 -3.43 -6.38
N ILE A 89 3.70 -3.10 -5.12
CA ILE A 89 4.65 -2.47 -4.18
C ILE A 89 5.33 -3.59 -3.38
N LYS A 90 6.66 -3.64 -3.42
CA LYS A 90 7.43 -4.65 -2.68
C LYS A 90 7.45 -4.30 -1.19
N SER A 91 7.60 -5.31 -0.33
CA SER A 91 7.76 -5.10 1.11
C SER A 91 9.22 -5.27 1.51
N LEU A 92 9.79 -4.26 2.18
CA LEU A 92 11.05 -4.35 2.90
C LEU A 92 10.72 -4.58 4.37
N ARG A 93 11.08 -5.76 4.90
CA ARG A 93 10.83 -6.13 6.29
C ARG A 93 11.89 -5.50 7.18
N GLY A 94 11.50 -4.52 7.97
CA GLY A 94 12.48 -3.79 8.80
C GLY A 94 11.90 -2.93 9.91
N SER A 95 10.57 -2.80 10.02
CA SER A 95 9.97 -2.09 11.16
C SER A 95 9.71 -3.08 12.30
N SER A 96 10.34 -2.83 13.45
CA SER A 96 10.10 -3.54 14.72
C SER A 96 9.03 -2.86 15.52
#